data_AF-A0A7Y5SW71-F1
#
_entry.id   AF-A0A7Y5SW71-F1
#
_cell.length_a   1.000
_cell.length_b   1.000
_cell.length_c   1.000
_cell.angle_alpha   90.00
_cell.angle_beta   90.00
_cell.angle_gamma   90.00
#
_symmetry.space_group_name_H-M   'P 1'
#
loop_
_entity.id
_entity.type
_entity.pdbx_description
1 polymer ?
#
loop_
_entity_poly.entity_id
_entity_poly.type
_entity_poly.pdbx_seq_one_letter_code
_entity_poly.pdbx_strand_id
1 'polypeptide(L)'
;MRRAFSMIEVLVVILILAILAGVMAPRLATFTALRVEPTARRAGDVLSIAGRRDRLSSQRVAVDYADGVLRMLVLLPATDGRGSEWREDPLAPPVDLGPVMLVSARLDGVELDTDQWRVELAAAGRRPSLTLLLSGPGEHDPWTVELAPEGASAEVRRGWSGQGLSAGAVELEEQSAW
;
A
#
# COMPACT_ATOMS: atom_id res chain seq x y z
N MET A 1 31.58 40.12 34.74
CA MET A 1 32.70 39.89 33.80
C MET A 1 32.18 39.09 32.61
N ARG A 2 31.96 39.71 31.45
CA ARG A 2 31.54 39.02 30.22
C ARG A 2 32.81 38.54 29.51
N ARG A 3 33.03 37.22 29.43
CA ARG A 3 34.10 36.67 28.60
C ARG A 3 33.66 36.82 27.14
N ALA A 4 34.35 37.66 26.38
CA ALA A 4 34.17 37.73 24.95
C ALA A 4 34.74 36.44 24.35
N PHE A 5 33.91 35.72 23.58
CA PHE A 5 34.35 34.55 22.84
C PHE A 5 35.40 34.97 21.83
N SER A 6 36.47 34.19 21.72
CA SER A 6 37.52 34.47 20.74
C SER A 6 37.01 34.22 19.33
N MET A 7 37.41 35.06 18.36
CA MET A 7 37.07 34.88 16.95
C MET A 7 37.44 33.47 16.45
N ILE A 8 38.56 32.92 16.93
CA ILE A 8 39.00 31.57 16.56
C ILE A 8 38.08 30.47 17.10
N GLU A 9 37.50 30.69 18.28
CA GLU A 9 36.62 29.73 18.93
C GLU A 9 35.30 29.61 18.16
N VAL A 10 34.77 30.74 17.68
CA VAL A 10 33.60 30.76 16.80
C VAL A 10 33.88 30.01 15.49
N LEU A 11 35.07 30.20 14.90
CA LEU A 11 35.44 29.53 13.66
C LEU A 11 35.54 28.00 13.85
N VAL A 12 36.12 27.55 14.96
CA VAL A 12 36.20 26.13 15.31
C VAL A 12 34.81 25.54 15.53
N VAL A 13 33.90 26.25 16.22
CA VAL A 13 32.51 25.79 16.40
C VAL A 13 31.79 25.63 15.07
N ILE A 14 31.90 26.61 14.17
CA ILE A 14 31.27 26.53 12.83
C ILE A 14 31.84 25.36 12.04
N LEU A 15 33.16 25.13 12.09
CA LEU A 15 33.79 24.00 11.41
C LEU A 15 33.31 22.66 11.97
N ILE A 16 33.24 22.51 13.29
CA ILE A 16 32.73 21.30 13.95
C ILE A 16 31.27 21.06 13.55
N LEU A 17 30.42 22.09 13.55
CA LEU A 17 29.03 21.99 13.14
C LEU A 17 28.89 21.60 11.66
N ALA A 18 29.72 22.15 10.77
CA ALA A 18 29.71 21.80 9.36
C ALA A 18 30.10 20.33 9.13
N ILE A 19 31.12 19.84 9.84
CA ILE A 19 31.54 18.43 9.79
C ILE A 19 30.44 17.54 10.34
N LEU A 20 29.84 17.87 11.50
CA LEU A 20 28.74 17.11 12.07
C LEU A 20 27.53 17.05 11.12
N ALA A 21 27.16 18.18 10.53
CA ALA A 21 26.05 18.27 9.59
C ALA A 21 26.30 17.41 8.34
N GLY A 22 27.53 17.45 7.79
CA GLY A 22 27.92 16.63 6.64
C GLY A 22 27.84 15.12 6.92
N VAL A 23 28.21 14.68 8.12
CA VAL A 23 28.13 13.26 8.52
C VAL A 23 26.69 12.82 8.78
N MET A 24 25.80 13.72 9.23
CA MET A 24 24.40 13.38 9.51
C MET A 24 23.47 13.43 8.30
N ALA A 25 23.79 14.23 7.27
CA ALA A 25 22.99 14.35 6.06
C ALA A 25 22.65 13.01 5.36
N PRO A 26 23.59 12.07 5.11
CA PRO A 26 23.26 10.82 4.42
C PRO A 26 22.32 9.91 5.23
N ARG A 27 22.39 9.96 6.57
CA ARG A 27 21.55 9.12 7.43
C ARG A 27 20.07 9.47 7.31
N LEU A 28 19.73 10.76 7.19
CA LEU A 28 18.34 11.21 7.06
C LEU A 28 17.73 10.82 5.71
N ALA A 29 18.53 10.80 4.63
CA ALA A 29 18.07 10.34 3.32
C ALA A 29 17.76 8.83 3.29
N THR A 30 18.52 8.02 4.03
CA THR A 30 18.33 6.56 4.06
C THR A 30 17.09 6.12 4.84
N PHE A 31 16.62 6.90 5.83
CA PHE A 31 15.45 6.51 6.64
C PHE A 31 14.11 6.60 5.90
N THR A 32 14.03 7.41 4.84
CA THR A 32 12.80 7.56 4.03
C THR A 32 12.60 6.40 3.06
N ALA A 33 13.68 5.81 2.55
CA ALA A 33 13.64 4.72 1.56
C ALA A 33 13.23 3.34 2.15
N LEU A 34 13.13 3.20 3.47
CA LEU A 34 12.97 1.89 4.13
C LEU A 34 11.53 1.52 4.54
N ARG A 35 10.50 2.31 4.18
CA ARG A 35 9.14 2.08 4.67
C ARG A 35 8.15 1.47 3.67
N VAL A 36 8.56 1.18 2.44
CA VAL A 36 7.62 0.64 1.44
C VAL A 36 7.23 -0.80 1.76
N GLU A 37 8.18 -1.70 2.03
CA GLU A 37 7.88 -3.09 2.36
C GLU A 37 6.98 -3.23 3.61
N PRO A 38 7.26 -2.61 4.77
CA PRO A 38 6.38 -2.71 5.93
C PRO A 38 4.98 -2.17 5.65
N THR A 39 4.86 -1.11 4.85
CA THR A 39 3.58 -0.51 4.48
C THR A 39 2.80 -1.41 3.54
N ALA A 40 3.46 -2.01 2.54
CA ALA A 40 2.87 -3.00 1.64
C ALA A 40 2.40 -4.25 2.39
N ARG A 41 3.16 -4.73 3.38
CA ARG A 41 2.76 -5.84 4.26
C ARG A 41 1.49 -5.51 5.05
N ARG A 42 1.43 -4.31 5.66
CA ARG A 42 0.23 -3.86 6.39
C ARG A 42 -0.99 -3.71 5.47
N ALA A 43 -0.80 -3.18 4.26
CA ALA A 43 -1.87 -3.14 3.27
C ALA A 43 -2.36 -4.56 2.92
N GLY A 44 -1.42 -5.51 2.76
CA GLY A 44 -1.72 -6.93 2.60
C GLY A 44 -2.49 -7.52 3.79
N ASP A 45 -2.16 -7.12 5.02
CA ASP A 45 -2.90 -7.55 6.22
C ASP A 45 -4.35 -7.06 6.19
N VAL A 46 -4.60 -5.79 5.83
CA VAL A 46 -5.96 -5.25 5.68
C VAL A 46 -6.75 -6.01 4.62
N LEU A 47 -6.17 -6.21 3.42
CA LEU A 47 -6.82 -6.97 2.35
C LEU A 47 -7.07 -8.43 2.76
N SER A 48 -6.15 -9.04 3.51
CA SER A 48 -6.32 -10.40 4.03
C SER A 48 -7.43 -10.49 5.07
N ILE A 49 -7.56 -9.50 5.95
CA ILE A 49 -8.66 -9.45 6.92
C ILE A 49 -10.00 -9.30 6.19
N ALA A 50 -10.05 -8.41 5.18
CA ALA A 50 -11.23 -8.24 4.34
C ALA A 50 -11.61 -9.55 3.61
N GLY A 51 -10.64 -10.21 2.97
CA GLY A 51 -10.84 -11.48 2.27
C GLY A 51 -11.28 -12.64 3.17
N ARG A 52 -10.75 -12.72 4.41
CA ARG A 52 -11.23 -13.68 5.41
C ARG A 52 -12.64 -13.36 5.89
N ARG A 53 -12.96 -12.09 6.13
CA ARG A 53 -14.26 -11.68 6.67
C ARG A 53 -15.39 -11.85 5.66
N ASP A 54 -15.12 -11.54 4.39
CA ASP A 54 -16.01 -11.82 3.25
C ASP A 54 -16.35 -13.32 3.14
N ARG A 55 -15.37 -14.20 3.40
CA ARG A 55 -15.60 -15.66 3.35
C ARG A 55 -16.31 -16.25 4.54
N LEU A 56 -16.01 -15.75 5.74
CA LEU A 56 -16.44 -16.36 6.99
C LEU A 56 -17.74 -15.76 7.52
N SER A 57 -18.18 -14.61 7.00
CA SER A 57 -19.41 -13.95 7.45
C SER A 57 -20.27 -13.52 6.28
N SER A 58 -21.58 -13.42 6.51
CA SER A 58 -22.52 -12.79 5.57
C SER A 58 -22.52 -11.26 5.66
N GLN A 59 -21.62 -10.66 6.46
CA GLN A 59 -21.51 -9.22 6.58
C GLN A 59 -20.90 -8.63 5.31
N ARG A 60 -21.52 -7.59 4.76
CA ARG A 60 -20.96 -6.84 3.63
C ARG A 60 -19.73 -6.08 4.10
N VAL A 61 -18.62 -6.31 3.41
CA VAL A 61 -17.34 -5.64 3.66
C VAL A 61 -16.90 -4.88 2.42
N ALA A 62 -16.15 -3.80 2.63
CA ALA A 62 -15.53 -3.06 1.55
C ALA A 62 -14.08 -2.72 1.90
N VAL A 63 -13.25 -2.57 0.88
CA VAL A 63 -11.94 -1.94 0.99
C VAL A 63 -12.07 -0.54 0.43
N ASP A 64 -11.63 0.44 1.20
CA ASP A 64 -11.73 1.86 0.89
C ASP A 64 -10.34 2.48 0.94
N TYR A 65 -10.04 3.31 -0.04
CA TYR A 65 -8.85 4.12 -0.09
C TYR A 65 -9.25 5.56 -0.37
N ALA A 66 -8.83 6.47 0.51
CA ALA A 66 -8.98 7.90 0.34
C ALA A 66 -7.94 8.61 1.20
N ASP A 67 -7.48 9.78 0.76
CA ASP A 67 -6.56 10.65 1.52
C ASP A 67 -5.26 9.93 1.96
N GLY A 68 -4.76 8.99 1.15
CA GLY A 68 -3.56 8.21 1.48
C GLY A 68 -3.78 7.11 2.53
N VAL A 69 -5.03 6.84 2.92
CA VAL A 69 -5.37 5.85 3.95
C VAL A 69 -6.15 4.70 3.33
N LEU A 70 -5.62 3.47 3.47
CA LEU A 70 -6.29 2.23 3.11
C LEU A 70 -6.99 1.64 4.34
N ARG A 71 -8.30 1.37 4.25
CA ARG A 71 -9.10 0.87 5.37
C ARG A 71 -10.10 -0.19 4.93
N MET A 72 -10.49 -1.04 5.88
CA MET A 72 -11.61 -1.96 5.71
C MET A 72 -12.86 -1.34 6.34
N LEU A 73 -13.96 -1.37 5.58
CA LEU A 73 -15.27 -0.95 6.04
C LEU A 73 -16.20 -2.15 6.16
N VAL A 74 -17.12 -2.06 7.11
CA VAL A 74 -18.23 -2.99 7.28
C VAL A 74 -19.55 -2.24 7.20
N LEU A 75 -20.53 -2.85 6.55
CA LEU A 75 -21.88 -2.31 6.53
C LEU A 75 -22.60 -2.72 7.81
N LEU A 76 -23.02 -1.74 8.60
CA LEU A 76 -23.74 -1.94 9.86
C LEU A 76 -25.08 -1.19 9.81
N PRO A 77 -26.10 -1.61 10.58
CA PRO A 77 -27.29 -0.80 10.78
C PRO A 77 -26.90 0.59 11.29
N ALA A 78 -27.52 1.62 10.72
CA ALA A 78 -27.28 3.00 11.15
C ALA A 78 -27.71 3.19 12.60
N THR A 79 -26.98 4.03 13.34
CA THR A 79 -27.24 4.28 14.77
C THR A 79 -28.59 4.95 15.04
N ASP A 80 -29.14 5.67 14.06
CA ASP A 80 -30.49 6.26 14.10
C ASP A 80 -31.61 5.25 13.75
N GLY A 81 -31.24 4.00 13.46
CA GLY A 81 -32.16 2.93 13.04
C GLY A 81 -32.66 3.04 11.61
N ARG A 82 -32.14 3.98 10.81
CA ARG A 82 -32.62 4.24 9.44
C ARG A 82 -31.58 3.80 8.42
N GLY A 83 -31.70 2.55 7.99
CA GLY A 83 -30.88 1.97 6.95
C GLY A 83 -29.54 1.45 7.47
N SER A 84 -28.51 1.55 6.63
CA SER A 84 -27.19 1.02 6.92
C SER A 84 -26.11 2.04 6.59
N GLU A 85 -25.06 2.05 7.40
CA GLU A 85 -23.89 2.92 7.25
C GLU A 85 -22.61 2.10 7.13
N TRP A 86 -21.71 2.57 6.27
CA TRP A 86 -20.36 2.02 6.18
C TRP A 86 -19.52 2.58 7.32
N ARG A 87 -18.92 1.69 8.10
CA ARG A 87 -18.08 2.05 9.25
C ARG A 87 -16.75 1.33 9.19
N GLU A 88 -15.72 2.01 9.68
CA GLU A 88 -14.41 1.39 9.86
C GLU A 88 -14.49 0.21 10.83
N ASP A 89 -13.78 -0.85 10.48
CA ASP A 89 -13.72 -2.04 11.32
C ASP A 89 -12.62 -1.92 12.38
N PRO A 90 -12.96 -2.01 13.68
CA PRO A 90 -11.96 -1.90 14.74
C PRO A 90 -10.93 -3.04 14.75
N LEU A 91 -11.21 -4.16 14.07
CA LEU A 91 -10.30 -5.32 13.99
C LEU A 91 -9.34 -5.24 12.80
N ALA A 92 -9.53 -4.29 11.89
CA ALA A 92 -8.64 -4.05 10.76
C ALA A 92 -8.14 -2.60 10.82
N PRO A 93 -7.05 -2.33 11.56
CA PRO A 93 -6.51 -0.99 11.68
C PRO A 93 -6.23 -0.39 10.30
N PRO A 94 -6.61 0.89 10.07
CA PRO A 94 -6.33 1.56 8.82
C PRO A 94 -4.81 1.70 8.61
N VAL A 95 -4.40 1.71 7.35
CA VAL A 95 -3.01 1.83 6.93
C VAL A 95 -2.82 3.17 6.25
N ASP A 96 -2.16 4.08 6.95
CA ASP A 96 -1.62 5.31 6.38
C ASP A 96 -0.40 4.97 5.51
N LEU A 97 -0.48 5.29 4.21
CA LEU A 97 0.61 5.07 3.27
C LEU A 97 1.76 6.09 3.46
N GLY A 98 1.48 7.26 4.06
CA GLY A 98 2.46 8.31 4.31
C GLY A 98 3.24 8.69 3.03
N PRO A 99 4.58 8.49 2.98
CA PRO A 99 5.38 8.79 1.80
C PRO A 99 5.27 7.71 0.69
N VAL A 100 4.61 6.58 0.95
CA VAL A 100 4.39 5.52 -0.03
C VAL A 100 3.24 5.93 -0.95
N MET A 101 3.46 5.88 -2.24
CA MET A 101 2.47 6.24 -3.25
C MET A 101 1.73 4.98 -3.72
N LEU A 102 0.42 5.10 -3.88
CA LEU A 102 -0.38 4.14 -4.65
C LEU A 102 -0.19 4.45 -6.14
N VAL A 103 0.64 3.64 -6.81
CA VAL A 103 0.97 3.82 -8.24
C VAL A 103 -0.18 3.39 -9.13
N SER A 104 -0.87 2.31 -8.75
CA SER A 104 -2.06 1.83 -9.45
C SER A 104 -2.90 0.97 -8.52
N ALA A 105 -4.23 1.04 -8.64
CA ALA A 105 -5.15 0.07 -8.07
C ALA A 105 -5.98 -0.56 -9.19
N ARG A 106 -6.25 -1.86 -9.11
CA ARG A 106 -7.03 -2.58 -10.13
C ARG A 106 -8.05 -3.51 -9.52
N LEU A 107 -9.25 -3.51 -10.09
CA LEU A 107 -10.34 -4.43 -9.78
C LEU A 107 -10.61 -5.33 -10.98
N ASP A 108 -10.37 -6.63 -10.85
CA ASP A 108 -10.48 -7.59 -11.97
C ASP A 108 -9.72 -7.13 -13.23
N GLY A 109 -8.57 -6.49 -13.03
CA GLY A 109 -7.73 -5.93 -14.10
C GLY A 109 -8.14 -4.54 -14.60
N VAL A 110 -9.31 -4.01 -14.18
CA VAL A 110 -9.75 -2.66 -14.50
C VAL A 110 -9.09 -1.66 -13.56
N GLU A 111 -8.45 -0.63 -14.11
CA GLU A 111 -7.79 0.41 -13.33
C GLU A 111 -8.81 1.27 -12.57
N LEU A 112 -8.54 1.49 -11.29
CA LEU A 112 -9.27 2.38 -10.41
C LEU A 112 -8.55 3.73 -10.34
N ASP A 113 -9.30 4.76 -9.96
CA ASP A 113 -8.73 6.06 -9.58
C ASP A 113 -7.68 5.87 -8.47
N THR A 114 -6.53 6.52 -8.54
CA THR A 114 -5.45 6.37 -7.56
C THR A 114 -5.57 7.31 -6.37
N ASP A 115 -6.48 8.29 -6.41
CA ASP A 115 -6.71 9.26 -5.34
C ASP A 115 -7.80 8.76 -4.37
N GLN A 116 -8.87 8.17 -4.91
CA GLN A 116 -9.96 7.66 -4.10
C GLN A 116 -10.75 6.53 -4.76
N TRP A 117 -11.06 5.47 -4.01
CA TRP A 117 -11.92 4.40 -4.46
C TRP A 117 -12.48 3.59 -3.30
N ARG A 118 -13.60 2.91 -3.58
CA ARG A 118 -14.18 1.92 -2.68
C ARG A 118 -14.59 0.70 -3.47
N VAL A 119 -14.15 -0.46 -3.01
CA VAL A 119 -14.47 -1.76 -3.59
C VAL A 119 -15.24 -2.58 -2.57
N GLU A 120 -16.46 -2.94 -2.89
CA GLU A 120 -17.24 -3.87 -2.07
C GLU A 120 -16.85 -5.32 -2.40
N LEU A 121 -16.58 -6.13 -1.37
CA LEU A 121 -16.41 -7.57 -1.52
C LEU A 121 -17.79 -8.20 -1.33
N ALA A 122 -18.37 -8.67 -2.43
CA ALA A 122 -19.73 -9.17 -2.44
C ALA A 122 -19.81 -10.60 -1.85
N ALA A 123 -20.39 -10.72 -0.66
CA ALA A 123 -20.58 -12.02 0.02
C ALA A 123 -21.43 -13.04 -0.77
N ALA A 124 -22.19 -12.59 -1.79
CA ALA A 124 -23.11 -13.43 -2.57
C ALA A 124 -22.71 -13.61 -4.04
N GLY A 125 -21.51 -13.18 -4.44
CA GLY A 125 -21.04 -13.24 -5.82
C GLY A 125 -19.62 -13.79 -5.94
N ARG A 126 -19.08 -13.81 -7.17
CA ARG A 126 -17.64 -14.02 -7.36
C ARG A 126 -16.91 -12.83 -6.75
N ARG A 127 -16.10 -13.07 -5.73
CA ARG A 127 -15.26 -12.00 -5.16
C ARG A 127 -14.30 -11.50 -6.25
N PRO A 128 -14.17 -10.18 -6.43
CA PRO A 128 -13.25 -9.63 -7.41
C PRO A 128 -11.78 -9.81 -6.98
N SER A 129 -10.85 -9.79 -7.93
CA SER A 129 -9.44 -9.59 -7.62
C SER A 129 -9.16 -8.11 -7.37
N LEU A 130 -8.39 -7.81 -6.33
CA LEU A 130 -7.92 -6.46 -6.05
C LEU A 130 -6.39 -6.45 -6.03
N THR A 131 -5.79 -5.67 -6.91
CA THR A 131 -4.33 -5.52 -7.02
C THR A 131 -3.93 -4.09 -6.75
N LEU A 132 -3.02 -3.89 -5.81
CA LEU A 132 -2.42 -2.60 -5.50
C LEU A 132 -0.94 -2.62 -5.88
N LEU A 133 -0.48 -1.57 -6.53
CA LEU A 133 0.94 -1.32 -6.75
C LEU A 133 1.37 -0.14 -5.90
N LEU A 134 2.34 -0.37 -5.03
CA LEU A 134 2.86 0.61 -4.08
C LEU A 134 4.32 0.92 -4.40
N SER A 135 4.72 2.18 -4.34
CA SER A 135 6.13 2.57 -4.52
C SER A 135 6.54 3.69 -3.57
N GLY A 136 7.82 3.69 -3.19
CA GLY A 136 8.40 4.75 -2.37
C GLY A 136 9.01 5.87 -3.22
N PRO A 137 9.30 7.03 -2.62
CA PRO A 137 10.00 8.11 -3.30
C PRO A 137 11.40 7.64 -3.74
N GLY A 138 11.65 7.63 -5.06
CA GLY A 138 12.93 7.20 -5.62
C GLY A 138 13.18 5.69 -5.62
N GLU A 139 12.19 4.86 -5.27
CA GLU A 139 12.30 3.40 -5.41
C GLU A 139 11.92 2.98 -6.84
N HIS A 140 12.78 2.20 -7.47
CA HIS A 140 12.57 1.70 -8.83
C HIS A 140 11.74 0.41 -8.88
N ASP A 141 11.72 -0.35 -7.79
CA ASP A 141 11.02 -1.63 -7.69
C ASP A 141 9.74 -1.48 -6.86
N PRO A 142 8.56 -1.41 -7.49
CA PRO A 142 7.32 -1.30 -6.76
C PRO A 142 6.99 -2.61 -6.02
N TRP A 143 6.11 -2.52 -5.03
CA TRP A 143 5.56 -3.66 -4.31
C TRP A 143 4.13 -3.91 -4.79
N THR A 144 3.84 -5.16 -5.15
CA THR A 144 2.49 -5.59 -5.50
C THR A 144 1.82 -6.23 -4.29
N VAL A 145 0.61 -5.80 -3.99
CA VAL A 145 -0.29 -6.41 -2.99
C VAL A 145 -1.53 -6.90 -3.71
N GLU A 146 -1.78 -8.21 -3.68
CA GLU A 146 -2.85 -8.83 -4.48
C GLU A 146 -3.78 -9.65 -3.60
N LEU A 147 -5.07 -9.33 -3.59
CA LEU A 147 -6.11 -10.20 -3.06
C LEU A 147 -6.78 -10.95 -4.22
N ALA A 148 -6.51 -12.25 -4.31
CA ALA A 148 -7.07 -13.10 -5.36
C ALA A 148 -8.58 -13.37 -5.14
N PRO A 149 -9.35 -13.64 -6.22
CA PRO A 149 -10.78 -13.96 -6.15
C PRO A 149 -11.10 -15.11 -5.18
N GLU A 150 -10.16 -16.05 -5.04
CA GLU A 150 -10.29 -17.22 -4.16
C GLU A 150 -9.21 -17.28 -3.05
N GLY A 151 -8.39 -16.25 -2.87
CA GLY A 151 -7.42 -16.17 -1.78
C GLY A 151 -8.05 -15.72 -0.46
N ALA A 152 -7.87 -16.46 0.64
CA ALA A 152 -8.27 -15.95 1.96
C ALA A 152 -7.31 -14.86 2.46
N SER A 153 -6.11 -14.80 1.90
CA SER A 153 -5.07 -13.84 2.25
C SER A 153 -4.59 -13.15 0.99
N ALA A 154 -4.19 -11.90 1.14
CA ALA A 154 -3.48 -11.17 0.12
C ALA A 154 -2.02 -11.64 0.05
N GLU A 155 -1.47 -11.62 -1.16
CA GLU A 155 -0.06 -11.89 -1.39
C GLU A 155 0.70 -10.58 -1.59
N VAL A 156 1.88 -10.48 -0.99
CA VAL A 156 2.73 -9.30 -1.06
C VAL A 156 4.03 -9.71 -1.72
N ARG A 157 4.31 -9.15 -2.90
CA ARG A 157 5.49 -9.48 -3.71
C ARG A 157 6.24 -8.20 -4.10
N ARG A 158 7.55 -8.31 -4.31
CA ARG A 158 8.35 -7.25 -4.92
C ARG A 158 8.25 -7.36 -6.45
N GLY A 159 8.17 -6.22 -7.13
CA GLY A 159 8.04 -6.11 -8.57
C GLY A 159 6.59 -6.05 -9.05
N TRP A 160 6.43 -5.67 -10.32
CA TRP A 160 5.15 -5.64 -11.02
C TRP A 160 4.75 -7.04 -11.50
N SER A 161 3.64 -7.59 -11.01
CA SER A 161 3.07 -8.81 -11.59
C SER A 161 2.22 -8.47 -12.82
N GLY A 162 2.88 -8.15 -13.94
CA GLY A 162 2.22 -7.89 -15.23
C GLY A 162 1.64 -9.14 -15.91
N GLN A 163 1.52 -10.26 -15.18
CA GLN A 163 1.41 -11.59 -15.74
C GLN A 163 0.13 -12.28 -15.26
N GLY A 164 -1.00 -11.57 -15.34
CA GLY A 164 -2.33 -12.12 -15.05
C GLY A 164 -3.12 -12.57 -16.29
N LEU A 165 -2.72 -12.20 -17.52
CA LEU A 165 -3.53 -12.45 -18.73
C LEU A 165 -2.74 -12.81 -20.01
N SER A 166 -1.55 -13.41 -19.92
CA SER A 166 -0.86 -13.93 -21.13
C SER A 166 0.02 -15.15 -20.88
N ALA A 167 -0.49 -16.15 -20.16
CA ALA A 167 0.06 -17.51 -20.17
C ALA A 167 -0.88 -18.44 -20.96
N GLY A 168 -1.23 -18.01 -22.16
CA GLY A 168 -2.09 -18.73 -23.11
C GLY A 168 -1.80 -18.39 -24.57
N ALA A 169 -0.65 -17.76 -24.86
CA ALA A 169 -0.08 -17.81 -26.20
C ALA A 169 0.63 -19.15 -26.32
N VAL A 170 -0.15 -20.18 -26.65
CA VAL A 170 0.37 -21.40 -27.26
C VAL A 170 1.12 -20.95 -28.51
N GLU A 171 2.44 -20.95 -28.43
CA GLU A 171 3.32 -20.95 -29.57
C GLU A 171 3.05 -22.27 -30.31
N LEU A 172 2.08 -22.22 -31.23
CA LEU A 172 1.93 -23.24 -32.26
C LEU A 172 3.15 -23.07 -33.17
N GLU A 173 4.24 -23.75 -32.81
CA GLU A 173 5.32 -24.02 -33.74
C GLU A 173 4.71 -24.74 -34.94
N GLU A 174 4.60 -23.97 -36.00
CA GLU A 174 4.29 -24.36 -37.36
C GLU A 174 5.41 -25.33 -37.81
N GLN A 175 5.30 -26.61 -37.42
CA GLN A 175 6.11 -27.68 -37.99
C GLN A 175 5.55 -28.04 -39.37
N SER A 176 5.69 -27.09 -40.29
CA SER A 176 5.69 -27.34 -41.72
C SER A 176 7.10 -27.76 -42.13
N ALA A 177 7.32 -29.04 -42.38
CA ALA A 177 8.26 -29.51 -43.39
C ALA A 177 8.20 -31.04 -43.51
N TRP A 178 7.61 -31.47 -44.63
CA TRP A 178 8.00 -32.59 -45.49
C TRP A 178 8.30 -33.96 -44.88
#